data_AF-A0A7R8VZ45-F1
#
_entry.id   AF-A0A7R8VZ45-F1
#
_cell.length_a   1.000
_cell.length_b   1.000
_cell.length_c   1.000
_cell.angle_alpha   90.00
_cell.angle_beta   90.00
_cell.angle_gamma   90.00
#
_symmetry.space_group_name_H-M   'P 1'
#
loop_
_entity.id
_entity.type
_entity.pdbx_description
1 polymer ?
#
loop_
_entity_poly.entity_id
_entity_poly.type
_entity_poly.pdbx_seq_one_letter_code
_entity_poly.pdbx_strand_id
1 'polypeptide(L)'
;MGFVQGINVPIGPNNHHFISKQYRKTLRLSSEQIASLNLQDGPNDVTFSVTTAYQGTTRCQCHIYKWHFADKIVISDIDGTITKSDVLGHLFAIVGKDWAQIGVAQLFTKIKNNGYKLLYLSARAIGQAHLTREYLRSIRQNDLTLPDGPLLLSPTSLINAIH
;
A
#
# COMPACT_ATOMS: atom_id res chain seq x y z
N MET A 1 -26.23 -2.35 11.89
CA MET A 1 -25.74 -3.63 11.29
C MET A 1 -25.14 -3.30 9.92
N GLY A 2 -23.85 -2.99 9.86
CA GLY A 2 -23.17 -2.61 8.61
C GLY A 2 -22.27 -3.75 8.17
N PHE A 3 -22.67 -4.49 7.13
CA PHE A 3 -21.81 -5.46 6.49
C PHE A 3 -20.76 -4.71 5.66
N VAL A 4 -19.48 -5.06 5.87
CA VAL A 4 -18.43 -4.84 4.87
C VAL A 4 -18.95 -5.47 3.58
N GLN A 5 -19.19 -4.69 2.55
CA GLN A 5 -19.75 -5.18 1.29
C GLN A 5 -18.65 -5.98 0.58
N GLY A 6 -18.56 -7.27 0.94
CA GLY A 6 -17.90 -8.26 0.12
C GLY A 6 -18.52 -8.23 -1.27
N ILE A 7 -17.67 -8.35 -2.28
CA ILE A 7 -18.06 -8.23 -3.68
C ILE A 7 -18.83 -9.50 -4.05
N ASN A 8 -20.06 -9.36 -4.52
CA ASN A 8 -21.00 -10.47 -4.72
C ASN A 8 -20.80 -11.13 -6.09
N VAL A 9 -20.61 -12.45 -6.13
CA VAL A 9 -20.48 -13.24 -7.38
C VAL A 9 -21.68 -14.20 -7.51
N PRO A 10 -22.45 -14.18 -8.61
CA PRO A 10 -23.50 -15.17 -8.87
C PRO A 10 -22.94 -16.40 -9.62
N ILE A 11 -23.43 -17.59 -9.26
CA ILE A 11 -23.17 -18.87 -9.97
C ILE A 11 -24.49 -19.29 -10.66
N GLY A 12 -24.39 -19.80 -11.89
CA GLY A 12 -25.47 -19.99 -12.87
C GLY A 12 -26.63 -20.95 -12.51
N PRO A 13 -27.61 -21.13 -13.43
CA PRO A 13 -28.96 -21.54 -13.06
C PRO A 13 -29.19 -23.04 -13.19
N ASN A 14 -29.80 -23.65 -12.17
CA ASN A 14 -31.02 -24.47 -12.24
C ASN A 14 -31.13 -25.43 -11.05
N ASN A 15 -31.90 -25.03 -10.03
CA ASN A 15 -32.96 -25.81 -9.41
C ASN A 15 -33.54 -25.02 -8.24
N HIS A 16 -34.86 -25.12 -8.05
CA HIS A 16 -35.61 -24.46 -6.98
C HIS A 16 -35.27 -25.03 -5.60
N HIS A 17 -34.06 -24.76 -5.12
CA HIS A 17 -33.74 -24.67 -3.70
C HIS A 17 -33.37 -23.21 -3.45
N PHE A 18 -33.89 -22.62 -2.36
CA PHE A 18 -33.41 -21.32 -1.90
C PHE A 18 -31.93 -21.43 -1.56
N ILE A 19 -31.05 -21.21 -2.55
CA ILE A 19 -29.61 -21.09 -2.34
C ILE A 19 -29.45 -19.80 -1.55
N SER A 20 -29.24 -19.92 -0.24
CA SER A 20 -28.73 -18.83 0.56
C SER A 20 -27.46 -18.35 -0.13
N LYS A 21 -27.45 -17.10 -0.61
CA LYS A 21 -26.26 -16.51 -1.24
C LYS A 21 -25.15 -16.54 -0.19
N GLN A 22 -24.20 -17.45 -0.36
CA GLN A 22 -23.10 -17.62 0.56
C GLN A 22 -22.03 -16.59 0.19
N TYR A 23 -21.90 -15.56 1.01
CA TYR A 23 -20.89 -14.53 0.82
C TYR A 23 -19.59 -14.91 1.54
N ARG A 24 -18.48 -14.87 0.81
CA ARG A 24 -17.14 -15.07 1.37
C ARG A 24 -16.42 -13.74 1.48
N LYS A 25 -15.95 -13.40 2.68
CA LYS A 25 -15.06 -12.25 2.88
C LYS A 25 -13.68 -12.58 2.29
N THR A 26 -13.16 -11.72 1.44
CA THR A 26 -11.84 -11.86 0.80
C THR A 26 -11.14 -10.51 0.73
N LEU A 27 -9.81 -10.52 0.89
CA LEU A 27 -8.94 -9.37 0.63
C LEU A 27 -8.32 -9.43 -0.79
N ARG A 28 -8.59 -10.50 -1.54
CA ARG A 28 -8.12 -10.70 -2.91
C ARG A 28 -9.28 -10.62 -3.88
N LEU A 29 -9.08 -9.82 -4.92
CA LEU A 29 -9.98 -9.72 -6.07
C LEU A 29 -9.68 -10.84 -7.07
N SER A 30 -10.72 -11.27 -7.79
CA SER A 30 -10.57 -12.13 -8.99
C SER A 30 -9.96 -11.35 -10.15
N SER A 31 -9.46 -12.05 -11.17
CA SER A 31 -8.88 -11.42 -12.36
C SER A 31 -9.89 -10.53 -13.09
N GLU A 32 -11.15 -10.96 -13.18
CA GLU A 32 -12.24 -10.20 -13.80
C GLU A 32 -12.52 -8.91 -13.03
N GLN A 33 -12.52 -8.98 -11.69
CA GLN A 33 -12.68 -7.81 -10.82
C GLN A 33 -11.50 -6.85 -10.97
N ILE A 34 -10.26 -7.34 -11.01
CA ILE A 34 -9.07 -6.50 -11.22
C ILE A 34 -9.14 -5.82 -12.59
N ALA A 35 -9.52 -6.55 -13.64
CA ALA A 35 -9.67 -5.99 -14.98
C ALA A 35 -10.71 -4.86 -15.01
N SER A 36 -11.82 -5.02 -14.27
CA SER A 36 -12.88 -4.00 -14.19
C SER A 36 -12.44 -2.68 -13.54
N LEU A 37 -11.31 -2.66 -12.83
CA LEU A 37 -10.75 -1.44 -12.24
C LEU A 37 -10.11 -0.51 -13.29
N ASN A 38 -9.89 -0.98 -14.53
CA ASN A 38 -9.30 -0.20 -15.63
C ASN A 38 -7.97 0.50 -15.26
N LEU A 39 -7.13 -0.21 -14.50
CA LEU A 39 -5.85 0.30 -14.00
C LEU A 39 -4.86 0.58 -15.15
N GLN A 40 -4.24 1.75 -15.08
CA GLN A 40 -3.11 2.14 -15.92
C GLN A 40 -1.81 1.54 -15.39
N ASP A 41 -0.83 1.36 -16.25
CA ASP A 41 0.48 0.85 -15.82
C ASP A 41 1.17 1.87 -14.89
N GLY A 42 1.75 1.39 -13.79
CA GLY A 42 2.32 2.24 -12.75
C GLY A 42 1.33 2.58 -11.62
N PRO A 43 1.50 3.72 -10.94
CA PRO A 43 0.63 4.14 -9.83
C PRO A 43 -0.74 4.60 -10.32
N ASN A 44 -1.79 4.20 -9.59
CA ASN A 44 -3.16 4.64 -9.79
C ASN A 44 -3.71 5.19 -8.48
N ASP A 45 -4.21 6.42 -8.48
CA ASP A 45 -4.87 7.02 -7.32
C ASP A 45 -6.26 6.40 -7.11
N VAL A 46 -6.52 5.93 -5.89
CA VAL A 46 -7.77 5.27 -5.54
C VAL A 46 -8.29 5.81 -4.22
N THR A 47 -9.61 6.00 -4.14
CA THR A 47 -10.30 6.43 -2.93
C THR A 47 -11.34 5.40 -2.51
N PHE A 48 -11.15 4.81 -1.34
CA PHE A 48 -12.17 4.01 -0.68
C PHE A 48 -13.09 4.94 0.12
N SER A 49 -14.40 4.78 -0.02
CA SER A 49 -15.40 5.58 0.71
C SER A 49 -16.34 4.65 1.47
N VAL A 50 -16.58 4.93 2.75
CA VAL A 50 -17.52 4.21 3.59
C VAL A 50 -18.53 5.21 4.15
N THR A 51 -19.82 4.97 3.92
CA THR A 51 -20.90 5.80 4.45
C THR A 51 -21.63 5.04 5.54
N THR A 52 -21.72 5.63 6.74
CA THR A 52 -22.51 5.09 7.86
C THR A 52 -23.58 6.09 8.27
N ALA A 53 -24.68 5.60 8.86
CA ALA A 53 -25.80 6.43 9.27
C ALA A 53 -25.42 7.48 10.34
N TYR A 54 -24.42 7.19 11.17
CA TYR A 54 -24.03 8.05 12.30
C TYR A 54 -22.82 8.94 12.01
N GLN A 55 -21.85 8.47 11.22
CA GLN A 55 -20.60 9.21 10.96
C GLN A 55 -20.55 9.86 9.56
N GLY A 56 -21.62 9.72 8.77
CA GLY A 56 -21.64 10.19 7.39
C GLY A 56 -20.64 9.41 6.53
N THR A 57 -20.00 10.08 5.57
CA THR A 57 -19.05 9.45 4.63
C THR A 57 -17.60 9.71 5.04
N THR A 58 -16.85 8.65 5.31
CA THR A 58 -15.40 8.68 5.50
C THR A 58 -14.69 8.19 4.25
N ARG A 59 -13.56 8.81 3.90
CA ARG A 59 -12.75 8.44 2.73
C ARG A 59 -11.32 8.10 3.13
N CYS A 60 -10.73 7.14 2.44
CA CYS A 60 -9.32 6.78 2.55
C CYS A 60 -8.70 6.77 1.15
N GLN A 61 -7.62 7.54 0.98
CA GLN A 61 -6.88 7.62 -0.27
C GLN A 61 -5.65 6.71 -0.23
N CYS A 62 -5.36 6.05 -1.35
CA CYS A 62 -4.20 5.18 -1.50
C CYS A 62 -3.81 5.05 -2.97
N HIS A 63 -2.71 4.35 -3.23
CA HIS A 63 -2.31 3.97 -4.59
C HIS A 63 -2.50 2.46 -4.81
N ILE A 64 -2.93 2.10 -6.03
CA ILE A 64 -2.79 0.74 -6.56
C ILE A 64 -1.70 0.78 -7.64
N TYR A 65 -0.72 -0.12 -7.54
CA TYR A 65 0.36 -0.23 -8.53
C TYR A 65 0.09 -1.40 -9.47
N LYS A 66 0.03 -1.14 -10.78
CA LYS A 66 -0.03 -2.17 -11.81
C LYS A 66 1.33 -2.29 -12.48
N TRP A 67 1.97 -3.44 -12.30
CA TRP A 67 3.26 -3.75 -12.91
C TRP A 67 3.10 -4.90 -13.91
N HIS A 68 3.88 -4.83 -14.98
CA HIS A 68 4.00 -5.89 -15.96
C HIS A 68 4.78 -7.07 -15.35
N PHE A 69 4.45 -8.30 -15.76
CA PHE A 69 5.07 -9.50 -15.21
C PHE A 69 6.60 -9.57 -15.41
N ALA A 70 7.11 -8.86 -16.42
CA ALA A 70 8.54 -8.79 -16.74
C ALA A 70 9.28 -7.61 -16.06
N ASP A 71 8.58 -6.78 -15.28
CA ASP A 71 9.22 -5.69 -14.55
C ASP A 71 10.21 -6.22 -13.51
N LYS A 72 11.39 -5.62 -13.46
CA LYS A 72 12.43 -5.99 -12.49
C LYS A 72 12.25 -5.16 -11.23
N ILE A 73 12.03 -5.82 -10.10
CA ILE A 73 11.76 -5.17 -8.81
C ILE A 73 13.02 -5.21 -7.95
N VAL A 74 13.39 -4.07 -7.37
CA VAL A 74 14.35 -3.97 -6.27
C VAL A 74 13.57 -3.69 -5.00
N ILE A 75 13.79 -4.51 -3.99
CA ILE A 75 13.15 -4.40 -2.69
C ILE A 75 14.12 -3.74 -1.72
N SER A 76 13.66 -2.72 -0.99
CA SER A 76 14.42 -2.10 0.09
C SER A 76 13.64 -2.16 1.39
N ASP A 77 14.30 -2.63 2.44
CA ASP A 77 13.87 -2.32 3.80
C ASP A 77 13.98 -0.81 4.07
N ILE A 78 13.23 -0.30 5.04
CA ILE A 78 13.26 1.11 5.46
C ILE A 78 14.06 1.26 6.73
N ASP A 79 13.73 0.48 7.76
CA ASP A 79 14.28 0.67 9.10
C ASP A 79 15.71 0.10 9.14
N GLY A 80 16.69 0.94 9.51
CA GLY A 80 18.12 0.57 9.51
C GLY A 80 18.79 0.55 8.13
N THR A 81 18.00 0.45 7.05
CA THR A 81 18.49 0.45 5.66
C THR A 81 18.39 1.82 4.99
N ILE A 82 17.21 2.44 5.00
CA ILE A 82 17.04 3.82 4.55
C ILE A 82 17.27 4.76 5.73
N THR A 83 16.71 4.44 6.90
CA THR A 83 16.98 5.18 8.13
C THR A 83 18.33 4.79 8.70
N LYS A 84 18.97 5.69 9.45
CA LYS A 84 20.23 5.39 10.15
C LYS A 84 20.07 4.41 11.33
N SER A 85 18.85 4.16 11.81
CA SER A 85 18.60 3.23 12.94
C SER A 85 17.15 2.78 13.06
N ASP A 86 16.96 1.62 13.70
CA ASP A 86 15.67 0.91 13.85
C ASP A 86 14.74 1.57 14.87
N VAL A 87 15.27 2.05 16.00
CA VAL A 87 14.46 2.51 17.15
C VAL A 87 14.13 4.00 17.08
N LEU A 88 15.06 4.84 16.60
CA LEU A 88 14.87 6.30 16.56
C LEU A 88 13.98 6.77 15.39
N GLY A 89 13.85 5.97 14.33
CA GLY A 89 12.98 6.27 13.18
C GLY A 89 11.49 6.25 13.50
N HIS A 90 11.07 5.57 14.58
CA HIS A 90 9.69 5.57 15.08
C HIS A 90 9.34 6.81 15.91
N LEU A 91 10.33 7.41 16.59
CA LEU A 91 10.11 8.51 17.55
C LEU A 91 10.39 9.90 16.95
N PHE A 92 11.18 9.99 15.88
CA PHE A 92 11.64 11.26 15.32
C PHE A 92 11.38 11.40 13.82
N ALA A 93 10.12 11.28 13.40
CA ALA A 93 9.69 11.75 12.07
C ALA A 93 9.77 13.29 11.92
N ILE A 94 10.17 14.01 12.97
CA ILE A 94 10.17 15.49 13.05
C ILE A 94 11.60 16.06 13.18
N VAL A 95 12.64 15.25 13.40
CA VAL A 95 14.01 15.77 13.57
C VAL A 95 14.78 15.64 12.26
N GLY A 96 14.70 16.69 11.45
CA GLY A 96 15.73 17.07 10.49
C GLY A 96 15.84 16.20 9.24
N LYS A 97 16.25 16.87 8.16
CA LYS A 97 16.47 16.35 6.80
C LYS A 97 17.53 15.22 6.70
N ASP A 98 18.21 14.91 7.80
CA ASP A 98 19.48 14.17 7.83
C ASP A 98 19.41 12.77 8.47
N TRP A 99 18.22 12.20 8.68
CA TRP A 99 18.09 10.87 9.29
C TRP A 99 18.15 9.68 8.31
N ALA A 100 18.31 9.94 7.02
CA ALA A 100 18.51 8.91 6.01
C ALA A 100 19.99 8.57 5.81
N GLN A 101 20.29 7.32 5.41
CA GLN A 101 21.63 6.90 5.01
C GLN A 101 22.15 7.78 3.86
N ILE A 102 23.41 8.21 3.93
CA ILE A 102 24.02 9.09 2.93
C ILE A 102 24.09 8.34 1.58
N GLY A 103 23.66 8.96 0.50
CA GLY A 103 23.77 8.39 -0.85
C GLY A 103 22.56 7.56 -1.29
N VAL A 104 21.57 7.33 -0.40
CA VAL A 104 20.40 6.48 -0.70
C VAL A 104 19.55 7.04 -1.85
N ALA A 105 19.34 8.36 -1.91
CA ALA A 105 18.55 8.96 -2.99
C ALA A 105 19.28 8.86 -4.34
N GLN A 106 20.61 9.05 -4.34
CA GLN A 106 21.45 8.87 -5.53
C GLN A 106 21.41 7.42 -6.01
N LEU A 107 21.57 6.45 -5.10
CA LEU A 107 21.54 5.03 -5.43
C LEU A 107 20.19 4.62 -6.01
N PHE A 108 19.09 4.97 -5.34
CA PHE A 108 17.75 4.54 -5.77
C PHE A 108 17.33 5.23 -7.07
N THR A 109 17.74 6.49 -7.28
CA THR A 109 17.57 7.17 -8.56
C THR A 109 18.28 6.43 -9.69
N LYS A 110 19.53 5.99 -9.48
CA LYS A 110 20.28 5.19 -10.48
C LYS A 110 19.59 3.85 -10.77
N ILE A 111 19.09 3.18 -9.74
CA ILE A 111 18.33 1.92 -9.89
C ILE A 111 17.08 2.15 -10.75
N LYS A 112 16.28 3.18 -10.44
CA LYS A 112 15.10 3.57 -11.23
C LYS A 112 15.47 3.89 -12.67
N ASN A 113 16.52 4.67 -12.89
CA ASN A 113 16.97 5.07 -14.23
C ASN A 113 17.46 3.88 -15.07
N ASN A 114 17.87 2.78 -14.42
CA ASN A 114 18.20 1.53 -15.09
C ASN A 114 16.97 0.63 -15.38
N GLY A 115 15.76 1.15 -15.21
CA GLY A 115 14.51 0.44 -15.54
C GLY A 115 13.98 -0.49 -14.45
N TYR A 116 14.53 -0.42 -13.23
CA TYR A 116 14.03 -1.19 -12.09
C TYR A 116 12.93 -0.42 -11.35
N LYS A 117 11.98 -1.15 -10.76
CA LYS A 117 10.93 -0.61 -9.91
C LYS A 117 11.29 -0.81 -8.44
N LEU A 118 11.11 0.22 -7.62
CA LEU A 118 11.37 0.13 -6.19
C LEU A 118 10.12 -0.33 -5.45
N LEU A 119 10.30 -1.27 -4.53
CA LEU A 119 9.31 -1.69 -3.54
C LEU A 119 9.92 -1.51 -2.16
N TYR A 120 9.22 -0.80 -1.29
CA TYR A 120 9.65 -0.54 0.08
C TYR A 120 8.95 -1.49 1.04
N LEU A 121 9.69 -2.06 1.99
CA LEU A 121 9.12 -2.86 3.08
C LEU A 121 9.55 -2.31 4.44
N SER A 122 8.71 -2.48 5.44
CA SER A 122 9.03 -2.12 6.83
C SER A 122 8.25 -3.00 7.80
N ALA A 123 8.84 -3.27 8.95
CA ALA A 123 8.18 -3.95 10.06
C ALA A 123 7.20 -3.04 10.83
N ARG A 124 7.12 -1.74 10.49
CA ARG A 124 6.15 -0.80 11.04
C ARG A 124 4.73 -1.29 10.83
N ALA A 125 3.87 -1.00 11.80
CA ALA A 125 2.49 -1.43 11.75
C ALA A 125 1.69 -0.62 10.72
N ILE A 126 0.70 -1.24 10.06
CA ILE A 126 -0.09 -0.60 8.98
C ILE A 126 -0.77 0.72 9.39
N GLY A 127 -1.07 0.93 10.68
CA GLY A 127 -1.58 2.21 11.18
C GLY A 127 -0.62 3.39 10.97
N GLN A 128 0.67 3.13 10.74
CA GLN A 128 1.71 4.12 10.48
C GLN A 128 1.99 4.32 8.99
N ALA A 129 1.14 3.79 8.10
CA ALA A 129 1.38 3.84 6.65
C ALA A 129 1.48 5.27 6.10
N HIS A 130 0.64 6.17 6.59
CA HIS A 130 0.64 7.57 6.15
C HIS A 130 1.96 8.25 6.53
N LEU A 131 2.34 8.20 7.81
CA LEU A 131 3.58 8.80 8.32
C LEU A 131 4.83 8.24 7.63
N THR A 132 4.87 6.92 7.40
CA THR A 132 6.01 6.26 6.74
C THR A 132 6.14 6.71 5.28
N ARG A 133 5.02 6.87 4.57
CA ARG A 133 5.03 7.38 3.19
C ARG A 133 5.49 8.83 3.11
N GLU A 134 5.00 9.69 4.02
CA GLU A 134 5.41 11.09 4.08
C GLU A 134 6.89 11.24 4.45
N TYR A 135 7.42 10.36 5.31
CA TYR A 135 8.85 10.28 5.58
C TYR A 135 9.65 9.94 4.31
N LEU A 136 9.29 8.89 3.56
CA LEU A 136 10.00 8.55 2.32
C LEU A 136 9.98 9.70 1.30
N ARG A 137 8.86 10.42 1.19
CA ARG A 137 8.70 11.59 0.31
C ARG A 137 9.51 12.80 0.76
N SER A 138 9.74 12.96 2.06
CA SER A 138 10.50 14.09 2.60
C SER A 138 12.01 13.91 2.48
N ILE A 139 12.51 12.68 2.27
CA ILE A 139 13.93 12.41 2.05
C ILE A 139 14.38 13.08 0.76
N ARG A 140 15.31 14.02 0.91
CA ARG A 140 15.97 14.72 -0.18
C ARG A 140 17.45 14.85 0.10
N GLN A 141 18.28 14.33 -0.81
CA GLN A 141 19.73 14.45 -0.78
C GLN A 141 20.17 15.19 -2.04
N ASN A 142 20.70 16.41 -1.87
CA ASN A 142 20.90 17.39 -2.94
C ASN A 142 19.56 17.68 -3.66
N ASP A 143 19.50 17.45 -4.97
CA ASP A 143 18.30 17.63 -5.80
C ASP A 143 17.58 16.32 -6.12
N LEU A 144 17.95 15.22 -5.44
CA LEU A 144 17.33 13.92 -5.61
C LEU A 144 16.43 13.58 -4.44
N THR A 145 15.28 12.99 -4.76
CA THR A 145 14.34 12.39 -3.82
C THR A 145 14.33 10.88 -4.02
N LEU A 146 13.71 10.15 -3.09
CA LEU A 146 13.46 8.74 -3.31
C LEU A 146 12.45 8.54 -4.47
N PRO A 147 12.64 7.52 -5.32
CA PRO A 147 11.68 7.18 -6.35
C PRO A 147 10.39 6.63 -5.76
N ASP A 148 9.24 6.91 -6.39
CA ASP A 148 7.96 6.33 -5.97
C ASP A 148 7.95 4.80 -6.06
N GLY A 149 7.23 4.17 -5.13
CA GLY A 149 7.05 2.72 -5.09
C GLY A 149 6.00 2.28 -4.07
N PRO A 150 5.49 1.04 -4.18
CA PRO A 150 4.64 0.42 -3.16
C PRO A 150 5.36 0.36 -1.81
N LEU A 151 4.58 0.52 -0.74
CA LEU A 151 5.02 0.37 0.64
C LEU A 151 4.30 -0.82 1.27
N LEU A 152 5.04 -1.87 1.61
CA LEU A 152 4.56 -3.01 2.38
C LEU A 152 4.88 -2.80 3.86
N LEU A 153 3.89 -3.07 4.71
CA LEU A 153 3.96 -2.86 6.15
C LEU A 153 3.55 -4.13 6.88
N SER A 154 3.95 -4.20 8.15
CA SER A 154 3.54 -5.30 9.01
C SER A 154 2.01 -5.31 9.23
N PRO A 155 1.36 -6.48 9.13
CA PRO A 155 -0.07 -6.62 9.35
C PRO A 155 -0.47 -6.56 10.83
N THR A 156 0.46 -6.37 11.77
CA THR A 156 0.17 -6.45 13.22
C THR A 156 -1.03 -5.60 13.66
N SER A 157 -1.19 -4.36 13.17
CA SER A 157 -2.40 -3.56 13.50
C SER A 157 -3.68 -4.07 12.81
N LEU A 158 -3.57 -4.74 11.67
CA LEU A 158 -4.72 -5.29 10.94
C LEU A 158 -5.30 -6.50 11.67
N ILE A 159 -4.43 -7.38 12.19
CA ILE A 159 -4.83 -8.59 12.91
C ILE A 159 -5.62 -8.22 14.18
N ASN A 160 -5.17 -7.19 14.90
CA ASN A 160 -5.86 -6.69 16.09
C ASN A 160 -7.21 -6.01 15.78
N ALA A 161 -7.43 -5.52 14.56
CA ALA A 161 -8.67 -4.85 14.16
C ALA A 161 -9.74 -5.81 13.60
N ILE A 162 -9.35 -7.04 13.26
CA ILE A 162 -10.24 -8.08 12.70
C ILE A 162 -10.70 -9.07 13.80
N HIS A 163 -10.05 -9.06 14.97
CA HIS A 163 -10.42 -9.81 16.17
C HIS A 163 -11.27 -8.94 17.13
#